data_AF-A0A6L3EVX4-F1
#
_entry.id   AF-A0A6L3EVX4-F1
#
_cell.length_a   1.000
_cell.length_b   1.000
_cell.length_c   1.000
_cell.angle_alpha   90.00
_cell.angle_beta   90.00
_cell.angle_gamma   90.00
#
_symmetry.space_group_name_H-M   'P 1'
#
loop_
_entity.id
_entity.type
_entity.pdbx_description
1 polymer ?
#
loop_
_entity_poly.entity_id
_entity_poly.type
_entity_poly.pdbx_seq_one_letter_code
_entity_poly.pdbx_strand_id
1 'polypeptide(L)'
;MRKFRSLVDPGFLVIILICMIAVWPFISHASLPEGTDAELHIFRLHELSLLVRGGEWYPRWAPNFYHGYGYPIFNFYAPLAYYVGLGFELLPQFDAVAGIKAVFVLAILLAGIGMYGFVRDNWGRQAG
;
A
#
# COMPACT_ATOMS: atom_id res chain seq x y z
N MET A 1 -11.12 -17.34 -40.03
CA MET A 1 -11.42 -17.73 -38.63
C MET A 1 -10.73 -16.76 -37.70
N ARG A 2 -11.48 -15.78 -37.20
CA ARG A 2 -10.98 -14.66 -36.40
C ARG A 2 -10.69 -15.19 -35.00
N LYS A 3 -9.41 -15.47 -34.69
CA LYS A 3 -9.00 -15.96 -33.37
C LYS A 3 -9.53 -14.98 -32.33
N PHE A 4 -10.42 -15.45 -31.46
CA PHE A 4 -10.74 -14.79 -30.19
C PHE A 4 -9.42 -14.67 -29.42
N ARG A 5 -8.72 -13.55 -29.58
CA ARG A 5 -7.62 -13.20 -28.69
C ARG A 5 -8.27 -12.96 -27.33
N SER A 6 -7.81 -13.62 -26.28
CA SER A 6 -8.27 -13.33 -24.93
C SER A 6 -8.12 -11.83 -24.69
N LEU A 7 -9.15 -11.20 -24.12
CA LEU A 7 -9.14 -9.78 -23.76
C LEU A 7 -8.02 -9.43 -22.75
N VAL A 8 -7.45 -10.46 -22.12
CA VAL A 8 -6.39 -10.35 -21.12
C VAL A 8 -5.12 -11.02 -21.66
N ASP A 9 -4.02 -10.27 -21.65
CA ASP A 9 -2.69 -10.77 -22.00
C ASP A 9 -2.17 -11.70 -20.88
N PRO A 10 -1.76 -12.94 -21.18
CA PRO A 10 -1.22 -13.86 -20.18
C PRO A 10 0.04 -13.34 -19.48
N GLY A 11 0.77 -12.36 -20.03
CA GLY A 11 1.91 -11.76 -19.36
C GLY A 11 1.54 -11.10 -18.02
N PHE A 12 0.32 -10.58 -17.88
CA PHE A 12 -0.15 -10.07 -16.58
C PHE A 12 -0.17 -11.16 -15.50
N LEU A 13 -0.49 -12.41 -15.85
CA LEU A 13 -0.45 -13.52 -14.88
C LEU A 13 0.98 -13.80 -14.41
N VAL A 14 1.95 -13.76 -15.34
CA VAL A 14 3.37 -13.93 -15.00
C VAL A 14 3.82 -12.83 -14.04
N ILE A 15 3.45 -11.58 -14.32
CA ILE A 15 3.77 -10.44 -13.46
C ILE A 15 3.13 -10.57 -12.08
N ILE A 16 1.86 -10.97 -12.01
CA ILE A 16 1.20 -11.23 -10.73
C ILE A 16 1.96 -12.31 -9.94
N LEU A 17 2.36 -13.41 -10.58
CA LEU A 17 3.13 -14.46 -9.92
C LEU A 17 4.49 -13.96 -9.40
N ILE A 18 5.19 -13.10 -10.15
CA ILE A 18 6.43 -12.46 -9.71
C ILE A 18 6.17 -11.54 -8.52
N CYS A 19 5.11 -10.73 -8.58
CA CYS A 19 4.71 -9.87 -7.47
C CYS A 19 4.38 -10.67 -6.21
N MET A 20 3.78 -11.87 -6.33
CA MET A 20 3.50 -12.74 -5.18
C MET A 20 4.79 -13.14 -4.43
N ILE A 21 5.90 -13.35 -5.16
CA ILE A 21 7.20 -13.61 -4.54
C ILE A 21 7.69 -12.36 -3.78
N ALA A 22 7.58 -11.17 -4.40
CA ALA A 22 7.99 -9.92 -3.77
C ALA A 22 7.12 -9.53 -2.56
N VAL A 23 5.84 -9.90 -2.57
CA VAL A 23 4.89 -9.62 -1.49
C VAL A 23 5.05 -10.58 -0.31
N TRP A 24 5.66 -11.75 -0.52
CA TRP A 24 5.79 -12.81 0.48
C TRP A 24 6.22 -12.33 1.87
N PRO A 25 7.25 -11.47 2.04
CA PRO A 25 7.67 -11.01 3.36
C PRO A 25 6.58 -10.28 4.15
N PHE A 26 5.67 -9.57 3.47
CA PHE A 26 4.56 -8.86 4.13
C PHE A 26 3.49 -9.83 4.65
N ILE A 27 3.41 -11.03 4.09
CA ILE A 27 2.48 -12.09 4.50
C ILE A 27 3.13 -13.01 5.56
N SER A 28 4.41 -13.36 5.37
CA SER A 28 5.08 -14.37 6.19
C SER A 28 5.54 -13.87 7.55
N HIS A 29 5.77 -12.57 7.71
CA HIS A 29 6.18 -11.97 8.98
C HIS A 29 5.01 -11.33 9.70
N ALA A 30 5.05 -11.26 11.03
CA ALA A 30 3.98 -10.64 11.81
C ALA A 30 3.88 -9.11 11.58
N SER A 31 5.03 -8.43 11.50
CA SER A 31 5.11 -6.96 11.34
C SER A 31 6.08 -6.56 10.21
N LEU A 32 6.28 -5.26 10.04
CA LEU A 32 7.33 -4.68 9.18
C LEU A 32 8.69 -4.68 9.88
N PRO A 33 9.80 -4.51 9.14
CA PRO A 33 11.14 -4.42 9.72
C PRO A 33 11.27 -3.28 10.74
N GLU A 34 11.78 -3.62 11.92
CA GLU A 34 12.02 -2.68 13.02
C GLU A 34 13.28 -1.84 12.79
N GLY A 35 13.35 -0.66 13.41
CA GLY A 35 14.50 0.24 13.32
C GLY A 35 14.66 0.91 11.94
N THR A 36 13.59 0.90 11.14
CA THR A 36 13.53 1.53 9.81
C THR A 36 12.36 2.49 9.74
N ASP A 37 12.24 3.27 8.67
CA ASP A 37 11.07 4.11 8.45
C ASP A 37 9.77 3.29 8.24
N ALA A 38 9.87 2.02 7.85
CA ALA A 38 8.73 1.14 7.61
C ALA A 38 7.81 1.02 8.84
N GLU A 39 8.37 0.81 10.04
CA GLU A 39 7.58 0.71 11.27
C GLU A 39 6.87 2.03 11.61
N LEU A 40 7.46 3.18 11.26
CA LEU A 40 6.88 4.50 11.50
C LEU A 40 5.56 4.71 10.75
N HIS A 41 5.40 4.06 9.59
CA HIS A 41 4.14 4.11 8.84
C HIS A 41 2.98 3.46 9.61
N ILE A 42 3.25 2.43 10.43
CA ILE A 42 2.23 1.76 11.26
C ILE A 42 1.70 2.74 12.30
N PHE A 43 2.59 3.41 13.03
CA PHE A 43 2.20 4.39 14.05
C PHE A 43 1.44 5.58 13.46
N ARG A 44 1.86 6.04 12.27
CA ARG A 44 1.18 7.16 11.56
C ARG A 44 -0.22 6.78 11.11
N LEU A 45 -0.41 5.56 10.62
CA LEU A 45 -1.72 5.08 10.22
C LEU A 45 -2.63 4.92 11.43
N HIS A 46 -2.12 4.34 12.52
CA HIS A 46 -2.89 4.18 13.74
C HIS A 46 -3.36 5.53 14.31
N GLU A 47 -2.45 6.52 14.36
CA GLU A 47 -2.79 7.87 14.80
C GLU A 47 -3.85 8.52 13.90
N LEU A 48 -3.73 8.36 12.57
CA LEU A 48 -4.74 8.81 11.63
C LEU A 48 -6.10 8.15 11.90
N SER A 49 -6.12 6.83 12.14
CA SER A 49 -7.33 6.07 12.47
C SER A 49 -8.01 6.59 13.73
N LEU A 50 -7.25 6.89 14.79
CA LEU A 50 -7.78 7.48 16.02
C LEU A 50 -8.42 8.86 15.75
N LEU A 51 -7.73 9.74 15.02
CA LEU A 51 -8.21 11.09 14.71
C LEU A 51 -9.45 11.07 13.83
N VAL A 52 -9.48 10.21 12.80
CA VAL A 52 -10.64 10.05 11.91
C VAL A 52 -11.84 9.48 12.66
N ARG A 53 -11.64 8.48 13.53
CA ARG A 53 -12.70 7.96 14.41
C ARG A 53 -13.20 9.04 15.39
N GLY A 54 -12.34 9.98 15.76
CA GLY A 54 -12.67 11.18 16.53
C GLY A 54 -13.35 12.30 15.73
N GLY A 55 -13.56 12.13 14.43
CA GLY A 55 -14.24 13.08 13.54
C GLY A 55 -13.32 14.03 12.76
N GLU A 56 -12.01 13.96 12.95
CA GLU A 56 -11.05 14.77 12.19
C GLU A 56 -10.58 14.00 10.94
N TRP A 57 -11.33 14.19 9.84
CA TRP A 57 -11.11 13.46 8.58
C TRP A 57 -9.86 13.86 7.82
N TYR A 58 -9.27 15.02 8.12
CA TYR A 58 -8.06 15.49 7.45
C TYR A 58 -7.12 16.17 8.45
N PRO A 59 -6.52 15.39 9.36
CA PRO A 59 -5.80 15.95 10.48
C PRO A 59 -4.50 16.60 10.06
N ARG A 60 -4.12 17.66 10.80
CA ARG A 60 -2.82 18.34 10.64
C ARG A 60 -1.87 18.07 11.80
N TRP A 61 -2.40 17.63 12.94
CA TRP A 61 -1.67 17.47 14.17
C TRP A 61 -1.86 16.05 14.70
N ALA A 62 -0.75 15.37 15.00
CA ALA A 62 -0.75 14.07 15.66
C ALA A 62 -0.49 14.28 17.16
N PRO A 63 -1.52 14.36 18.03
CA PRO A 63 -1.34 14.67 19.45
C PRO A 63 -0.55 13.61 20.23
N ASN A 64 -0.63 12.33 19.85
CA ASN A 64 0.03 11.26 20.61
C ASN A 64 1.52 11.11 20.24
N PHE A 65 1.97 11.81 19.21
CA PHE A 65 3.35 11.75 18.77
C PHE A 65 4.26 12.62 19.63
N TYR A 66 5.57 12.39 19.49
CA TYR A 66 6.61 13.15 20.19
C TYR A 66 6.37 13.19 21.70
N HIS A 67 6.21 12.01 22.33
CA HIS A 67 5.94 11.87 23.76
C HIS A 67 4.68 12.62 24.26
N GLY A 68 3.67 12.79 23.41
CA GLY A 68 2.41 13.47 23.74
C GLY A 68 2.45 15.00 23.64
N TYR A 69 3.59 15.59 23.25
CA TYR A 69 3.66 17.01 22.91
C TYR A 69 3.03 17.31 21.55
N GLY A 70 2.85 16.28 20.73
CA GLY A 70 2.26 16.36 19.41
C GLY A 70 3.26 16.65 18.30
N TYR A 71 2.87 16.34 17.06
CA TYR A 71 3.74 16.46 15.89
C TYR A 71 2.96 16.75 14.59
N PRO A 72 3.40 17.72 13.75
CA PRO A 72 2.65 18.13 12.56
C PRO A 72 2.88 17.24 11.32
N ILE A 73 3.10 15.93 11.49
CA ILE A 73 3.52 14.99 10.43
C ILE A 73 2.63 15.01 9.18
N PHE A 74 1.32 15.13 9.37
CA PHE A 74 0.34 15.02 8.28
C PHE A 74 0.37 16.20 7.31
N ASN A 75 1.07 17.29 7.64
CA ASN A 75 1.29 18.40 6.70
C ASN A 75 2.41 18.10 5.69
N PHE A 76 3.31 17.15 5.99
CA PHE A 76 4.54 16.93 5.23
C PHE A 76 4.56 15.62 4.44
N TYR A 77 3.74 14.64 4.83
CA TYR A 77 3.69 13.34 4.17
C TYR A 77 2.48 13.20 3.25
N ALA A 78 2.67 12.50 2.13
CA ALA A 78 1.62 12.28 1.14
C ALA A 78 0.43 11.50 1.76
N PRO A 79 -0.79 12.06 1.73
CA PRO A 79 -1.93 11.48 2.46
C PRO A 79 -2.42 10.16 1.85
N LEU A 80 -2.36 10.02 0.52
CA LEU A 80 -3.01 8.92 -0.22
C LEU A 80 -2.68 7.54 0.38
N ALA A 81 -1.41 7.26 0.64
CA ALA A 81 -0.98 5.97 1.19
C ALA A 81 -1.66 5.66 2.53
N TYR A 82 -1.79 6.67 3.40
CA TYR A 82 -2.43 6.50 4.70
C TYR A 82 -3.95 6.37 4.59
N TYR A 83 -4.61 7.05 3.66
CA TYR A 83 -6.07 6.85 3.47
C TYR A 83 -6.40 5.50 2.84
N VAL A 84 -5.53 4.98 1.97
CA VAL A 84 -5.66 3.59 1.50
C VAL A 84 -5.51 2.62 2.67
N GLY A 85 -4.48 2.77 3.49
CA GLY A 85 -4.29 1.96 4.70
C GLY A 85 -5.43 2.09 5.70
N LEU A 86 -6.00 3.29 5.84
CA LEU A 86 -7.11 3.59 6.74
C LEU A 86 -8.37 2.82 6.31
N GLY A 87 -8.61 2.70 5.00
CA GLY A 87 -9.68 1.86 4.48
C GLY A 87 -9.59 0.41 4.96
N PHE A 88 -8.38 -0.12 5.14
CA PHE A 88 -8.17 -1.44 5.73
C PHE A 88 -8.30 -1.43 7.25
N GLU A 89 -7.65 -0.51 7.99
CA GLU A 89 -7.72 -0.47 9.47
C GLU A 89 -9.13 -0.14 10.01
N LEU A 90 -9.98 0.51 9.22
CA LEU A 90 -11.37 0.73 9.60
C LEU A 90 -12.20 -0.57 9.62
N LEU A 91 -11.74 -1.63 8.95
CA LEU A 91 -12.38 -2.94 8.98
C LEU A 91 -12.09 -3.62 10.34
N PRO A 92 -13.11 -4.20 11.02
CA PRO A 92 -12.96 -4.72 12.39
C PRO A 92 -11.86 -5.78 12.59
N GLN A 93 -11.46 -6.49 11.53
CA GLN A 93 -10.51 -7.60 11.59
C GLN A 93 -9.06 -7.18 11.34
N PHE A 94 -8.82 -5.92 10.97
CA PHE A 94 -7.52 -5.45 10.51
C PHE A 94 -7.02 -4.31 11.41
N ASP A 95 -5.73 -4.38 11.76
CA ASP A 95 -5.04 -3.35 12.52
C ASP A 95 -4.16 -2.47 11.59
N ALA A 96 -3.49 -1.48 12.17
CA ALA A 96 -2.59 -0.59 11.42
C ALA A 96 -1.45 -1.36 10.72
N VAL A 97 -0.99 -2.47 11.30
CA VAL A 97 0.06 -3.31 10.72
C VAL A 97 -0.45 -3.91 9.41
N ALA A 98 -1.62 -4.55 9.44
CA ALA A 98 -2.25 -5.11 8.26
C ALA A 98 -2.59 -4.03 7.23
N GLY A 99 -3.05 -2.85 7.69
CA GLY A 99 -3.35 -1.71 6.83
C GLY A 99 -2.14 -1.24 6.02
N ILE A 100 -0.99 -1.00 6.67
CA ILE A 100 0.23 -0.59 5.95
C ILE A 100 0.77 -1.72 5.07
N LYS A 101 0.72 -2.98 5.52
CA LYS A 101 1.09 -4.12 4.66
C LYS A 101 0.24 -4.15 3.39
N ALA A 102 -1.07 -3.94 3.49
CA ALA A 102 -1.94 -3.88 2.33
C ALA A 102 -1.54 -2.74 1.36
N VAL A 103 -1.15 -1.57 1.87
CA VAL A 103 -0.61 -0.47 1.05
C VAL A 103 0.63 -0.92 0.27
N PHE A 104 1.61 -1.56 0.93
CA PHE A 104 2.81 -2.04 0.24
C PHE A 104 2.50 -3.11 -0.82
N VAL A 105 1.61 -4.06 -0.50
CA VAL A 105 1.16 -5.10 -1.43
C VAL A 105 0.50 -4.48 -2.66
N LEU A 106 -0.43 -3.54 -2.46
CA LEU A 106 -1.09 -2.83 -3.54
C LEU A 106 -0.09 -2.03 -4.38
N ALA A 107 0.87 -1.34 -3.75
CA ALA A 107 1.90 -0.58 -4.46
C ALA A 107 2.74 -1.49 -5.38
N ILE A 108 3.18 -2.66 -4.89
CA ILE A 108 3.95 -3.63 -5.68
C ILE A 108 3.13 -4.16 -6.86
N LEU A 109 1.86 -4.55 -6.62
CA LEU A 109 0.98 -5.06 -7.66
C LEU A 109 0.69 -4.01 -8.73
N LEU A 110 0.33 -2.79 -8.33
CA LEU A 110 0.05 -1.69 -9.24
C LEU A 110 1.29 -1.27 -10.02
N ALA A 111 2.47 -1.25 -9.40
CA ALA A 111 3.72 -0.96 -10.08
C ALA A 111 4.06 -2.03 -11.11
N GLY A 112 3.94 -3.32 -10.76
CA GLY A 112 4.19 -4.43 -11.68
C GLY A 112 3.23 -4.43 -12.88
N ILE A 113 1.92 -4.35 -12.61
CA ILE A 113 0.88 -4.31 -13.66
C ILE A 113 1.06 -3.07 -14.55
N GLY A 114 1.29 -1.90 -13.93
CA GLY A 114 1.47 -0.65 -14.65
C GLY A 114 2.71 -0.66 -15.53
N MET A 115 3.84 -1.17 -15.03
CA MET A 115 5.08 -1.22 -15.78
C MET A 115 5.02 -2.22 -16.93
N TYR A 116 4.49 -3.42 -16.70
CA TYR A 116 4.28 -4.40 -17.76
C TYR A 116 3.35 -3.85 -18.85
N GLY A 117 2.22 -3.26 -18.46
CA GLY A 117 1.30 -2.63 -19.40
C GLY A 117 1.99 -1.54 -20.24
N PHE A 118 2.73 -0.66 -19.58
CA PHE A 118 3.50 0.40 -20.24
C PHE A 118 4.51 -0.16 -21.25
N VAL A 119 5.36 -1.11 -20.85
CA VAL A 119 6.40 -1.65 -21.75
C VAL A 119 5.79 -2.45 -22.89
N ARG A 120 4.80 -3.29 -22.59
CA ARG A 120 4.08 -4.08 -23.61
C ARG A 120 3.45 -3.18 -24.67
N ASP A 121 2.81 -2.09 -24.26
CA ASP A 121 2.07 -1.22 -25.17
C ASP A 121 3.00 -0.38 -26.06
N ASN A 122 4.24 -0.15 -25.65
CA ASN A 122 5.22 0.65 -26.40
C ASN A 122 6.24 -0.20 -27.19
N TRP A 123 6.63 -1.38 -26.70
CA TRP A 123 7.69 -2.23 -27.29
C TRP A 123 7.25 -3.69 -27.54
N GLY A 124 6.00 -4.02 -27.24
CA GLY A 124 5.44 -5.35 -27.45
C GLY A 124 5.64 -6.31 -26.29
N ARG A 125 4.87 -7.40 -26.32
CA ARG A 125 4.74 -8.37 -25.22
C ARG A 125 6.03 -9.08 -24.81
N GLN A 126 7.00 -9.24 -25.70
CA GLN A 126 8.26 -9.91 -25.36
C GLN A 126 9.22 -9.00 -24.59
N ALA A 127 9.06 -7.68 -24.72
CA ALA A 127 9.88 -6.69 -24.04
C ALA A 127 9.36 -6.36 -22.63
N GLY A 128 8.03 -6.44 -22.43
CA GLY A 128 7.39 -6.29 -21.13
C GLY A 128 7.43 -7.57 -20.33
#